data_AF-A0A3N5Y9J0-F1
#
_entry.id   AF-A0A3N5Y9J0-F1
#
_cell.length_a   1.000
_cell.length_b   1.000
_cell.length_c   1.000
_cell.angle_alpha   90.00
_cell.angle_beta   90.00
_cell.angle_gamma   90.00
#
_symmetry.space_group_name_H-M   'P 1'
#
loop_
_entity.id
_entity.type
_entity.pdbx_description
1 polymer ?
#
loop_
_entity_poly.entity_id
_entity_poly.type
_entity_poly.pdbx_seq_one_letter_code
_entity_poly.pdbx_strand_id
1 'polypeptide(L)'
;MPLLLPTELQFATDYAFFIPDDAFREFQALIRKITPNERCTEKQILETFKKQMAKPAEIEYGRSSSTGWARGDLEYSMEKASQNGPGFIAAFFDACEQISLSEISVPSGLYLNQILSKHALPCHISDGELILAGNVKVPESNASASQTVVRALQDAKTLSPASAIDRVHTALHAYLIELCNQYSIPLESGATAQKAFKELKNNHAALKPMGNRPEEVAKVLNSMAATINALGTIRNHASLAHNNELLLEPEAQAMINAAMTVFRYIEECIARHNRSSGR
;
A
#
# COMPACT_ATOMS: atom_id res chain seq x y z
N MET A 1 16.18 -11.14 -15.36
CA MET A 1 15.50 -10.98 -16.68
C MET A 1 15.25 -9.50 -16.90
N PRO A 2 15.19 -8.97 -18.14
CA PRO A 2 14.87 -7.55 -18.34
C PRO A 2 13.45 -7.26 -17.84
N LEU A 3 13.27 -6.12 -17.19
CA LEU A 3 11.99 -5.65 -16.69
C LEU A 3 11.07 -5.37 -17.88
N LEU A 4 9.91 -6.01 -17.89
CA LEU A 4 8.95 -5.81 -18.96
C LEU A 4 8.24 -4.46 -18.76
N LEU A 5 8.39 -3.57 -19.74
CA LEU A 5 7.60 -2.35 -19.84
C LEU A 5 6.25 -2.64 -20.51
N PRO A 6 5.16 -1.95 -20.12
CA PRO A 6 3.89 -1.98 -20.85
C PRO A 6 4.10 -1.63 -22.32
N THR A 7 3.40 -2.32 -23.22
CA THR A 7 3.57 -2.19 -24.68
C THR A 7 3.46 -0.75 -25.16
N GLU A 8 2.59 0.06 -24.52
CA GLU A 8 2.41 1.47 -24.87
C GLU A 8 3.64 2.33 -24.58
N LEU A 9 4.50 1.92 -23.65
CA LEU A 9 5.71 2.65 -23.26
C LEU A 9 6.98 2.17 -23.96
N GLN A 10 6.94 1.04 -24.67
CA GLN A 10 8.11 0.50 -25.38
C GLN A 10 8.52 1.38 -26.57
N PHE A 11 7.58 2.16 -27.14
CA PHE A 11 7.78 3.00 -28.32
C PHE A 11 7.23 4.43 -28.14
N ALA A 12 7.00 4.85 -26.89
CA ALA A 12 6.40 6.15 -26.61
C ALA A 12 7.38 7.31 -26.91
N THR A 13 6.86 8.35 -27.57
CA THR A 13 7.60 9.61 -27.80
C THR A 13 7.50 10.56 -26.60
N ASP A 14 6.46 10.42 -25.78
CA ASP A 14 6.22 11.17 -24.54
C ASP A 14 6.07 10.19 -23.36
N TYR A 15 6.77 10.46 -22.26
CA TYR A 15 6.82 9.56 -21.10
C TYR A 15 5.85 10.00 -20.00
N ALA A 16 5.27 9.00 -19.32
CA ALA A 16 4.23 9.22 -18.31
C ALA A 16 4.67 10.08 -17.11
N PHE A 17 5.97 10.07 -16.78
CA PHE A 17 6.56 10.88 -15.72
C PHE A 17 8.09 10.97 -15.89
N PHE A 18 8.70 11.95 -15.21
CA PHE A 18 10.14 12.11 -15.04
C PHE A 18 10.55 11.77 -13.60
N ILE A 19 11.84 11.48 -13.36
CA ILE A 19 12.38 11.23 -12.02
C ILE A 19 12.69 12.57 -11.32
N PRO A 20 12.07 12.87 -10.15
CA PRO A 20 12.40 14.07 -9.38
C PRO A 20 13.84 14.05 -8.83
N ASP A 21 14.44 15.22 -8.63
CA ASP A 21 15.82 15.37 -8.16
C ASP A 21 16.12 14.62 -6.86
N ASP A 22 15.19 14.61 -5.91
CA ASP A 22 15.36 13.91 -4.63
C ASP A 22 15.38 12.38 -4.82
N ALA A 23 14.50 11.85 -5.68
CA ALA A 23 14.51 10.43 -6.04
C ALA A 23 15.79 10.06 -6.81
N PHE A 24 16.21 10.93 -7.75
CA PHE A 24 17.42 10.76 -8.53
C PHE A 24 18.67 10.61 -7.64
N ARG A 25 18.81 11.48 -6.63
CA ARG A 25 19.91 11.42 -5.65
C ARG A 25 19.92 10.11 -4.85
N GLU A 26 18.75 9.56 -4.51
CA GLU A 26 18.66 8.27 -3.83
C GLU A 26 19.10 7.11 -4.73
N PHE A 27 18.72 7.12 -6.02
CA PHE A 27 19.20 6.12 -6.98
C PHE A 27 20.72 6.21 -7.19
N GLN A 28 21.28 7.43 -7.26
CA GLN A 28 22.74 7.60 -7.31
C GLN A 28 23.43 7.07 -6.04
N ALA A 29 22.86 7.35 -4.87
CA ALA A 29 23.39 6.86 -3.60
C ALA A 29 23.34 5.33 -3.51
N LEU A 30 22.31 4.71 -4.08
CA LEU A 30 22.19 3.25 -4.16
C LEU A 30 23.34 2.63 -4.95
N ILE A 31 23.65 3.15 -6.14
CA ILE A 31 24.75 2.61 -6.96
C ILE A 31 26.08 2.69 -6.19
N ARG A 32 26.33 3.79 -5.48
CA ARG A 32 27.55 3.98 -4.67
C ARG A 32 27.65 3.00 -3.48
N LYS A 33 26.53 2.45 -3.01
CA LYS A 33 26.49 1.46 -1.92
C LYS A 33 26.75 0.04 -2.38
N ILE A 34 26.66 -0.24 -3.69
CA ILE A 34 26.95 -1.56 -4.24
C ILE A 34 28.45 -1.81 -4.08
N THR A 35 28.79 -2.86 -3.32
CA THR A 35 30.18 -3.20 -3.02
C THR A 35 30.72 -4.14 -4.10
N PRO A 36 31.82 -3.79 -4.79
CA PRO A 36 32.43 -4.67 -5.79
C PRO A 36 33.03 -5.93 -5.15
N ASN A 37 33.22 -6.96 -5.96
CA ASN A 37 33.91 -8.19 -5.56
C ASN A 37 34.95 -8.59 -6.61
N GLU A 38 35.61 -9.74 -6.42
CA GLU A 38 36.65 -10.24 -7.34
C GLU A 38 36.11 -10.54 -8.75
N ARG A 39 34.81 -10.80 -8.89
CA ARG A 39 34.17 -11.14 -10.16
C ARG A 39 33.67 -9.92 -10.93
N CYS A 40 33.33 -8.84 -10.24
CA CYS A 40 32.83 -7.61 -10.85
C CYS A 40 33.35 -6.38 -10.10
N THR A 41 34.26 -5.68 -10.78
CA THR A 41 34.94 -4.48 -10.31
C THR A 41 34.02 -3.27 -10.31
N GLU A 42 34.39 -2.22 -9.57
CA GLU A 42 33.64 -0.96 -9.53
C GLU A 42 33.41 -0.38 -10.95
N LYS A 43 34.43 -0.41 -11.81
CA LYS A 43 34.29 0.05 -13.19
C LYS A 43 33.25 -0.77 -13.96
N GLN A 44 33.20 -2.10 -13.77
CA GLN A 44 32.22 -2.95 -14.44
C GLN A 44 30.79 -2.70 -13.95
N ILE A 45 30.61 -2.43 -12.65
CA ILE A 45 29.32 -2.01 -12.09
C ILE A 45 28.85 -0.72 -12.77
N LEU A 46 29.69 0.32 -12.78
CA LEU A 46 29.38 1.60 -13.39
C LEU A 46 29.06 1.47 -14.90
N GLU A 47 29.85 0.67 -15.62
CA GLU A 47 29.63 0.40 -17.05
C GLU A 47 28.33 -0.35 -17.31
N THR A 48 27.93 -1.24 -16.41
CA THR A 48 26.66 -1.98 -16.54
C THR A 48 25.47 -1.04 -16.40
N PHE A 49 25.45 -0.20 -15.36
CA PHE A 49 24.43 0.83 -15.23
C PHE A 49 24.44 1.80 -16.41
N LYS A 50 25.61 2.27 -16.84
CA LYS A 50 25.72 3.22 -17.95
C LYS A 50 25.17 2.63 -19.24
N LYS A 51 25.50 1.36 -19.54
CA LYS A 51 25.00 0.66 -20.72
C LYS A 51 23.47 0.54 -20.72
N GLN A 52 22.86 0.25 -19.57
CA GLN A 52 21.40 0.17 -19.50
C GLN A 52 20.76 1.56 -19.60
N MET A 53 21.33 2.57 -18.94
CA MET A 53 20.84 3.96 -18.94
C MET A 53 20.97 4.65 -20.30
N ALA A 54 21.93 4.24 -21.12
CA ALA A 54 22.11 4.80 -22.47
C ALA A 54 20.86 4.64 -23.35
N LYS A 55 20.08 3.56 -23.15
CA LYS A 55 18.85 3.29 -23.91
C LYS A 55 17.75 4.35 -23.64
N PRO A 56 17.24 4.53 -22.40
CA PRO A 56 16.23 5.55 -22.11
C PRO A 56 16.75 6.98 -22.26
N ALA A 57 18.07 7.19 -22.23
CA ALA A 57 18.70 8.48 -22.50
C ALA A 57 18.85 8.81 -24.00
N GLU A 58 18.57 7.86 -24.90
CA GLU A 58 18.76 8.00 -26.35
C GLU A 58 20.19 8.42 -26.75
N ILE A 59 21.20 7.90 -26.03
CA ILE A 59 22.61 8.15 -26.30
C ILE A 59 23.33 6.85 -26.69
N GLU A 60 24.36 6.97 -27.53
CA GLU A 60 25.17 5.82 -27.91
C GLU A 60 26.09 5.39 -26.75
N TYR A 61 26.08 4.10 -26.43
CA TYR A 61 26.97 3.55 -25.41
C TYR A 61 28.41 3.46 -25.92
N GLY A 62 29.31 4.24 -25.32
CA GLY A 62 30.77 4.08 -25.44
C GLY A 62 31.40 3.59 -24.14
N ARG A 63 32.35 2.65 -24.20
CA ARG A 63 33.07 2.16 -23.02
C ARG A 63 34.06 3.22 -22.50
N SER A 64 34.07 3.48 -21.20
CA SER A 64 34.93 4.49 -20.58
C SER A 64 36.35 3.96 -20.39
N SER A 65 37.32 4.86 -20.44
CA SER A 65 38.75 4.54 -20.32
C SER A 65 39.16 4.26 -18.87
N SER A 66 38.59 4.95 -17.88
CA SER A 66 38.88 4.79 -16.45
C SER A 66 37.62 4.69 -15.59
N THR A 67 37.77 4.35 -14.29
CA THR A 67 36.66 4.35 -13.32
C THR A 67 36.10 5.76 -13.10
N GLY A 68 36.95 6.78 -13.08
CA GLY A 68 36.53 8.19 -12.96
C GLY A 68 35.67 8.63 -14.15
N TRP A 69 36.10 8.30 -15.37
CA TRP A 69 35.30 8.54 -16.58
C TRP A 69 33.99 7.75 -16.55
N ALA A 70 34.03 6.47 -16.18
CA ALA A 70 32.82 5.64 -16.07
C ALA A 70 31.78 6.23 -15.11
N ARG A 71 32.23 6.87 -14.02
CA ARG A 71 31.34 7.54 -13.05
C ARG A 71 30.70 8.80 -13.63
N GLY A 72 31.48 9.67 -14.25
CA GLY A 72 30.96 10.90 -14.87
C GLY A 72 30.04 10.60 -16.05
N ASP A 73 30.43 9.65 -16.91
CA ASP A 73 29.63 9.23 -18.07
C ASP A 73 28.30 8.60 -17.62
N LEU A 74 28.32 7.82 -16.53
CA LEU A 74 27.10 7.28 -15.93
C LEU A 74 26.20 8.39 -15.40
N GLU A 75 26.75 9.36 -14.67
CA GLU A 75 25.97 10.47 -14.11
C GLU A 75 25.26 11.26 -15.20
N TYR A 76 25.97 11.58 -16.29
CA TYR A 76 25.38 12.20 -17.48
C TYR A 76 24.28 11.34 -18.11
N SER A 77 24.53 10.03 -18.27
CA SER A 77 23.56 9.10 -18.85
C SER A 77 22.29 9.01 -17.99
N MET A 78 22.44 8.97 -16.66
CA MET A 78 21.33 8.93 -15.72
C MET A 78 20.53 10.24 -15.75
N GLU A 79 21.19 11.40 -15.85
CA GLU A 79 20.53 12.70 -15.94
C GLU A 79 19.69 12.82 -17.21
N LYS A 80 20.18 12.29 -18.34
CA LYS A 80 19.38 12.25 -19.58
C LYS A 80 18.24 11.25 -19.49
N ALA A 81 18.49 10.06 -18.94
CA ALA A 81 17.48 9.03 -18.76
C ALA A 81 16.36 9.45 -17.79
N SER A 82 16.62 10.36 -16.84
CA SER A 82 15.63 10.78 -15.83
C SER A 82 14.39 11.44 -16.44
N GLN A 83 14.51 11.99 -17.65
CA GLN A 83 13.38 12.53 -18.44
C GLN A 83 12.41 11.43 -18.89
N ASN A 84 12.90 10.21 -19.04
CA ASN A 84 12.13 9.00 -19.30
C ASN A 84 12.01 8.18 -18.01
N GLY A 85 11.08 8.55 -17.12
CA GLY A 85 10.90 7.90 -15.83
C GLY A 85 10.72 6.38 -15.91
N PRO A 86 9.80 5.83 -16.72
CA PRO A 86 9.62 4.39 -16.85
C PRO A 86 10.87 3.66 -17.35
N GLY A 87 11.52 4.21 -18.38
CA GLY A 87 12.74 3.65 -18.95
C GLY A 87 13.92 3.70 -17.98
N PHE A 88 14.04 4.77 -17.19
CA PHE A 88 15.05 4.89 -16.14
C PHE A 88 14.91 3.79 -15.09
N ILE A 89 13.69 3.55 -14.59
CA ILE A 89 13.43 2.52 -13.58
C ILE A 89 13.69 1.12 -14.13
N ALA A 90 13.26 0.83 -15.36
CA ALA A 90 13.54 -0.43 -16.02
C ALA A 90 15.05 -0.65 -16.21
N ALA A 91 15.77 0.35 -16.74
CA ALA A 91 17.20 0.28 -16.92
C ALA A 91 17.97 0.08 -15.60
N PHE A 92 17.52 0.72 -14.52
CA PHE A 92 18.10 0.55 -13.19
C PHE A 92 17.91 -0.88 -12.66
N PHE A 93 16.68 -1.40 -12.73
CA PHE A 93 16.36 -2.76 -12.31
C PHE A 93 17.16 -3.81 -13.11
N ASP A 94 17.23 -3.64 -14.43
CA ASP A 94 17.97 -4.53 -15.33
C ASP A 94 19.47 -4.55 -15.02
N ALA A 95 20.04 -3.39 -14.68
CA ALA A 95 21.43 -3.31 -14.25
C ALA A 95 21.65 -4.06 -12.93
N CYS A 96 20.74 -3.90 -11.94
CA CYS A 96 20.79 -4.66 -10.69
C CYS A 96 20.72 -6.18 -10.94
N GLU A 97 19.76 -6.64 -11.75
CA GLU A 97 19.61 -8.04 -12.14
C GLU A 97 20.85 -8.58 -12.87
N GLN A 98 21.48 -7.77 -13.72
CA GLN A 98 22.70 -8.20 -14.41
C GLN A 98 23.90 -8.30 -13.47
N ILE A 99 24.01 -7.38 -12.51
CA ILE A 99 25.09 -7.37 -11.51
C ILE A 99 24.90 -8.51 -10.49
N SER A 100 23.66 -8.86 -10.14
CA SER A 100 23.36 -9.93 -9.18
C SER A 100 23.89 -11.30 -9.63
N LEU A 101 23.98 -11.54 -10.94
CA LEU A 101 24.60 -12.73 -11.54
C LEU A 101 26.08 -12.91 -11.15
N SER A 102 26.75 -11.83 -10.74
CA SER A 102 28.13 -11.86 -10.25
C SER A 102 28.25 -12.08 -8.74
N GLU A 103 27.18 -12.54 -8.09
CA GLU A 103 27.09 -12.74 -6.63
C GLU A 103 27.31 -11.45 -5.82
N ILE A 104 26.97 -10.30 -6.42
CA ILE A 104 27.01 -9.00 -5.75
C ILE A 104 25.63 -8.71 -5.16
N SER A 105 25.61 -8.26 -3.89
CA SER A 105 24.39 -7.78 -3.26
C SER A 105 23.95 -6.48 -3.92
N VAL A 106 22.75 -6.49 -4.50
CA VAL A 106 22.12 -5.35 -5.17
C VAL A 106 20.77 -5.02 -4.52
N PRO A 107 20.27 -3.78 -4.66
CA PRO A 107 18.93 -3.44 -4.23
C PRO A 107 17.88 -4.35 -4.86
N SER A 108 16.99 -4.92 -4.04
CA SER A 108 15.89 -5.76 -4.53
C SER A 108 14.73 -4.92 -5.07
N GLY A 109 13.86 -5.54 -5.88
CA GLY A 109 12.63 -4.90 -6.37
C GLY A 109 11.74 -4.34 -5.24
N LEU A 110 11.70 -5.01 -4.08
CA LEU A 110 11.01 -4.52 -2.89
C LEU A 110 11.60 -3.20 -2.36
N TYR A 111 12.93 -3.09 -2.33
CA TYR A 111 13.59 -1.86 -1.89
C TYR A 111 13.39 -0.73 -2.90
N LEU A 112 13.43 -1.03 -4.19
CA LEU A 112 13.14 -0.04 -5.24
C LEU A 112 11.69 0.47 -5.11
N ASN A 113 10.72 -0.41 -4.87
CA ASN A 113 9.33 -0.02 -4.61
C ASN A 113 9.17 0.90 -3.39
N GLN A 114 10.01 0.77 -2.36
CA GLN A 114 10.00 1.71 -1.23
C GLN A 114 10.45 3.11 -1.65
N ILE A 115 11.48 3.23 -2.50
CA ILE A 115 11.93 4.52 -3.05
C ILE A 115 10.84 5.11 -3.94
N LEU A 116 10.26 4.31 -4.85
CA LEU A 116 9.17 4.73 -5.72
C LEU A 116 7.99 5.29 -4.92
N SER A 117 7.58 4.56 -3.87
CA SER A 117 6.47 4.97 -2.99
C SER A 117 6.80 6.22 -2.19
N LYS A 118 8.01 6.31 -1.63
CA LYS A 118 8.49 7.44 -0.83
C LYS A 118 8.46 8.75 -1.62
N HIS A 119 8.81 8.70 -2.90
CA HIS A 119 8.84 9.86 -3.80
C HIS A 119 7.55 10.03 -4.61
N ALA A 120 6.49 9.30 -4.26
CA ALA A 120 5.18 9.34 -4.92
C ALA A 120 5.25 9.12 -6.45
N LEU A 121 6.19 8.30 -6.91
CA LEU A 121 6.30 7.95 -8.32
C LEU A 121 5.11 7.06 -8.71
N PRO A 122 4.45 7.30 -9.87
CA PRO A 122 3.24 6.60 -10.26
C PRO A 122 3.57 5.23 -10.88
N CYS A 123 4.37 4.40 -10.22
CA CYS A 123 4.71 3.05 -10.66
C CYS A 123 5.18 2.14 -9.52
N HIS A 124 5.12 0.82 -9.75
CA HIS A 124 5.76 -0.18 -8.90
C HIS A 124 6.17 -1.40 -9.72
N ILE A 125 7.15 -2.15 -9.22
CA ILE A 125 7.67 -3.38 -9.82
C ILE A 125 6.94 -4.58 -9.19
N SER A 126 6.37 -5.45 -10.02
CA SER A 126 5.73 -6.69 -9.59
C SER A 126 6.06 -7.81 -10.57
N ASP A 127 6.51 -8.97 -10.08
CA ASP A 127 6.80 -10.17 -10.89
C ASP A 127 7.66 -9.94 -12.16
N GLY A 128 8.60 -8.99 -12.11
CA GLY A 128 9.46 -8.66 -13.25
C GLY A 128 8.83 -7.74 -14.30
N GLU A 129 7.70 -7.13 -13.98
CA GLU A 129 7.01 -6.13 -14.80
C GLU A 129 6.96 -4.77 -14.07
N LEU A 130 7.07 -3.68 -14.85
CA LEU A 130 6.82 -2.34 -14.34
C LEU A 130 5.34 -1.99 -14.51
N ILE A 131 4.63 -1.81 -13.41
CA ILE A 131 3.21 -1.46 -13.40
C ILE A 131 3.07 0.04 -13.13
N LEU A 132 2.51 0.79 -14.08
CA LEU A 132 2.15 2.19 -13.87
C LEU A 132 0.88 2.33 -13.03
N ALA A 133 0.90 3.24 -12.06
CA ALA A 133 -0.29 3.70 -11.36
C ALA A 133 -1.15 4.52 -12.33
N GLY A 134 -2.13 3.85 -12.91
CA GLY A 134 -3.04 4.41 -13.92
C GLY A 134 -3.83 3.36 -14.71
N ASN A 135 -3.31 2.14 -14.83
CA ASN A 135 -3.94 1.08 -15.65
C ASN A 135 -4.36 -0.17 -14.86
N VAL A 136 -4.26 -0.15 -13.53
CA VAL A 136 -4.96 -1.14 -12.72
C VAL A 136 -6.43 -0.78 -12.82
N LYS A 137 -7.16 -1.45 -13.73
CA LYS A 137 -8.57 -1.76 -13.45
C LYS A 137 -8.53 -2.60 -12.18
N VAL A 138 -8.47 -1.94 -11.03
CA VAL A 138 -8.92 -2.54 -9.79
C VAL A 138 -10.33 -2.93 -10.17
N PRO A 139 -10.67 -4.22 -10.28
CA PRO A 139 -12.06 -4.58 -10.51
C PRO A 139 -12.80 -3.82 -9.43
N GLU A 140 -13.73 -2.93 -9.82
CA GLU A 140 -14.63 -2.33 -8.86
C GLU A 140 -15.13 -3.51 -8.06
N SER A 141 -14.71 -3.54 -6.80
CA SER A 141 -15.05 -4.62 -5.92
C SER A 141 -16.54 -4.46 -5.73
N ASN A 142 -17.32 -5.14 -6.59
CA ASN A 142 -18.76 -5.32 -6.45
C ASN A 142 -19.10 -6.05 -5.13
N ALA A 143 -18.08 -6.39 -4.33
CA ALA A 143 -18.25 -6.82 -2.98
C ALA A 143 -18.86 -5.70 -2.14
N SER A 144 -20.05 -5.98 -1.58
CA SER A 144 -20.67 -5.06 -0.62
C SER A 144 -19.72 -4.77 0.54
N ALA A 145 -19.88 -3.62 1.19
CA ALA A 145 -19.03 -3.28 2.33
C ALA A 145 -19.04 -4.35 3.44
N SER A 146 -20.14 -5.09 3.60
CA SER A 146 -20.23 -6.25 4.50
C SER A 146 -19.26 -7.38 4.08
N GLN A 147 -19.11 -7.66 2.79
CA GLN A 147 -18.15 -8.66 2.29
C GLN A 147 -16.70 -8.25 2.57
N THR A 148 -16.39 -6.95 2.50
CA THR A 148 -15.07 -6.42 2.87
C THR A 148 -14.73 -6.69 4.34
N VAL A 149 -15.70 -6.53 5.25
CA VAL A 149 -15.50 -6.86 6.68
C VAL A 149 -15.34 -8.36 6.88
N VAL A 150 -16.13 -9.19 6.21
CA VAL A 150 -16.03 -10.65 6.29
C VAL A 150 -14.65 -11.13 5.82
N ARG A 151 -14.15 -10.58 4.72
CA ARG A 151 -12.81 -10.90 4.21
C ARG A 151 -11.72 -10.45 5.19
N ALA A 152 -11.82 -9.23 5.74
CA ALA A 152 -10.87 -8.75 6.74
C ALA A 152 -10.83 -9.65 8.00
N LEU A 153 -11.98 -10.18 8.45
CA LEU A 153 -12.05 -11.15 9.54
C LEU A 153 -11.43 -12.52 9.17
N GLN A 154 -11.46 -12.91 7.89
CA GLN A 154 -10.76 -14.11 7.41
C GLN A 154 -9.25 -13.89 7.34
N ASP A 155 -8.82 -12.76 6.75
CA ASP A 155 -7.43 -12.35 6.64
C ASP A 155 -6.77 -12.31 8.04
N ALA A 156 -7.49 -11.81 9.05
CA ALA A 156 -7.03 -11.69 10.43
C ALA A 156 -6.53 -13.02 11.04
N LYS A 157 -6.96 -14.18 10.52
CA LYS A 157 -6.53 -15.50 11.02
C LYS A 157 -5.07 -15.83 10.68
N THR A 158 -4.51 -15.19 9.67
CA THR A 158 -3.15 -15.48 9.18
C THR A 158 -2.18 -14.31 9.39
N LEU A 159 -2.67 -13.19 9.94
CA LEU A 159 -1.90 -11.97 10.14
C LEU A 159 -1.30 -11.92 11.55
N SER A 160 -0.24 -11.11 11.71
CA SER A 160 0.26 -10.78 13.05
C SER A 160 -0.79 -10.00 13.86
N PRO A 161 -0.77 -10.05 15.20
CA PRO A 161 -1.74 -9.37 16.07
C PRO A 161 -2.04 -7.90 15.68
N ALA A 162 -0.99 -7.11 15.47
CA ALA A 162 -1.11 -5.71 15.07
C ALA A 162 -1.76 -5.56 13.68
N SER A 163 -1.30 -6.33 12.70
CA SER A 163 -1.81 -6.30 11.32
C SER A 163 -3.26 -6.78 11.23
N ALA A 164 -3.63 -7.77 12.04
CA ALA A 164 -4.98 -8.30 12.11
C ALA A 164 -5.97 -7.24 12.61
N ILE A 165 -5.61 -6.51 13.67
CA ILE A 165 -6.43 -5.41 14.21
C ILE A 165 -6.53 -4.26 13.21
N ASP A 166 -5.42 -3.85 12.59
CA ASP A 166 -5.43 -2.81 11.55
C ASP A 166 -6.36 -3.17 10.39
N ARG A 167 -6.26 -4.41 9.91
CA ARG A 167 -7.07 -4.93 8.82
C ARG A 167 -8.56 -4.92 9.15
N VAL A 168 -8.94 -5.43 10.33
CA VAL A 168 -10.33 -5.51 10.77
C VAL A 168 -10.90 -4.12 11.06
N HIS A 169 -10.15 -3.25 11.74
CA HIS A 169 -10.60 -1.89 12.05
C HIS A 169 -10.80 -1.06 10.76
N THR A 170 -9.87 -1.14 9.82
CA THR A 170 -9.97 -0.43 8.53
C THR A 170 -11.21 -0.88 7.74
N ALA A 171 -11.47 -2.18 7.70
CA ALA A 171 -12.66 -2.70 7.03
C ALA A 171 -13.96 -2.29 7.76
N LEU A 172 -14.00 -2.38 9.09
CA LEU A 172 -15.15 -1.94 9.88
C LEU A 172 -15.43 -0.44 9.71
N HIS A 173 -14.38 0.38 9.64
CA HIS A 173 -14.49 1.80 9.40
C HIS A 173 -15.14 2.07 8.04
N ALA A 174 -14.60 1.50 6.96
CA ALA A 174 -15.15 1.65 5.61
C ALA A 174 -16.64 1.21 5.56
N TYR A 175 -16.97 0.10 6.23
CA TYR A 175 -18.34 -0.39 6.35
C TYR A 175 -19.28 0.63 7.01
N LEU A 176 -18.88 1.22 8.14
CA LEU A 176 -19.73 2.19 8.84
C LEU A 176 -19.95 3.48 8.03
N ILE A 177 -18.92 3.95 7.32
CA ILE A 177 -19.03 5.13 6.44
C ILE A 177 -19.97 4.83 5.28
N GLU A 178 -19.76 3.72 4.59
CA GLU A 178 -20.58 3.30 3.46
C GLU A 178 -22.03 3.11 3.87
N LEU A 179 -22.28 2.53 5.05
CA LEU A 179 -23.62 2.34 5.56
C LEU A 179 -24.32 3.67 5.88
N CYS A 180 -23.60 4.65 6.43
CA CYS A 180 -24.16 5.98 6.62
C CYS A 180 -24.49 6.64 5.27
N ASN A 181 -23.64 6.49 4.26
CA ASN A 181 -23.89 7.00 2.91
C ASN A 181 -25.13 6.35 2.29
N GLN A 182 -25.26 5.03 2.39
CA GLN A 182 -26.40 4.26 1.87
C GLN A 182 -27.74 4.73 2.45
N TYR A 183 -27.75 5.09 3.74
CA TYR A 183 -28.95 5.62 4.41
C TYR A 183 -29.02 7.15 4.46
N SER A 184 -28.18 7.85 3.68
CA SER A 184 -28.14 9.32 3.62
C SER A 184 -27.98 10.00 4.98
N ILE A 185 -27.21 9.40 5.88
CA ILE A 185 -26.88 9.94 7.20
C ILE A 185 -25.65 10.85 7.02
N PRO A 186 -25.75 12.15 7.34
CA PRO A 186 -24.66 13.10 7.10
C PRO A 186 -23.45 12.79 7.97
N LEU A 187 -22.28 12.72 7.34
CA LEU A 187 -20.99 12.57 8.00
C LEU A 187 -20.03 13.68 7.54
N GLU A 188 -19.21 14.18 8.46
CA GLU A 188 -18.09 15.06 8.13
C GLU A 188 -17.02 14.30 7.35
N SER A 189 -16.31 15.00 6.45
CA SER A 189 -15.17 14.43 5.74
C SER A 189 -14.11 13.96 6.74
N GLY A 190 -13.69 12.69 6.62
CA GLY A 190 -12.71 12.09 7.53
C GLY A 190 -13.28 11.71 8.91
N ALA A 191 -14.60 11.54 9.05
CA ALA A 191 -15.21 11.05 10.28
C ALA A 191 -14.56 9.74 10.76
N THR A 192 -14.41 9.57 12.07
CA THR A 192 -13.87 8.33 12.65
C THR A 192 -14.91 7.21 12.67
N ALA A 193 -14.46 5.96 12.73
CA ALA A 193 -15.37 4.80 12.88
C ALA A 193 -16.32 4.93 14.09
N GLN A 194 -15.84 5.48 15.22
CA GLN A 194 -16.68 5.74 16.37
C GLN A 194 -17.78 6.76 16.05
N LYS A 195 -17.43 7.88 15.38
CA LYS A 195 -18.39 8.93 15.01
C LYS A 195 -19.44 8.38 14.04
N ALA A 196 -19.00 7.65 13.01
CA ALA A 196 -19.89 6.98 12.06
C ALA A 196 -20.88 6.03 12.77
N PHE A 197 -20.40 5.18 13.68
CA PHE A 197 -21.28 4.30 14.45
C PHE A 197 -22.27 5.05 15.34
N LYS A 198 -21.86 6.17 15.96
CA LYS A 198 -22.76 7.00 16.76
C LYS A 198 -23.87 7.62 15.92
N GLU A 199 -23.53 8.17 14.75
CA GLU A 199 -24.51 8.74 13.84
C GLU A 199 -25.48 7.69 13.32
N LEU A 200 -24.97 6.51 12.95
CA LEU A 200 -25.79 5.38 12.52
C LEU A 200 -26.79 4.97 13.61
N LYS A 201 -26.33 4.78 14.85
CA LYS A 201 -27.14 4.44 16.02
C LYS A 201 -28.25 5.45 16.31
N ASN A 202 -27.96 6.74 16.14
CA ASN A 202 -28.88 7.80 16.51
C ASN A 202 -29.94 8.06 15.42
N ASN A 203 -29.56 7.91 14.14
CA ASN A 203 -30.39 8.29 13.01
C ASN A 203 -31.12 7.11 12.35
N HIS A 204 -30.54 5.90 12.38
CA HIS A 204 -31.12 4.73 11.70
C HIS A 204 -32.14 3.99 12.57
N ALA A 205 -33.37 3.82 12.05
CA ALA A 205 -34.47 3.19 12.80
C ALA A 205 -34.16 1.76 13.28
N ALA A 206 -33.43 0.97 12.49
CA ALA A 206 -33.10 -0.41 12.85
C ALA A 206 -32.22 -0.56 14.11
N LEU A 207 -31.39 0.45 14.41
CA LEU A 207 -30.47 0.45 15.54
C LEU A 207 -31.04 1.09 16.80
N LYS A 208 -32.27 1.65 16.74
CA LYS A 208 -32.96 2.11 17.94
C LYS A 208 -33.32 0.89 18.78
N PRO A 209 -32.89 0.82 20.06
CA PRO A 209 -33.25 -0.29 20.93
C PRO A 209 -34.77 -0.45 21.06
N MET A 210 -35.25 -1.68 20.88
CA MET A 210 -36.66 -2.05 20.98
C MET A 210 -36.83 -3.17 22.01
N GLY A 211 -38.05 -3.35 22.51
CA GLY A 211 -38.40 -4.41 23.47
C GLY A 211 -38.44 -3.92 24.92
N ASN A 212 -38.33 -4.84 25.86
CA ASN A 212 -38.62 -4.60 27.28
C ASN A 212 -37.48 -3.91 28.06
N ARG A 213 -36.29 -3.77 27.47
CA ARG A 213 -35.08 -3.22 28.12
C ARG A 213 -34.26 -2.31 27.19
N PRO A 214 -34.86 -1.25 26.62
CA PRO A 214 -34.20 -0.42 25.63
C PRO A 214 -33.04 0.41 26.22
N GLU A 215 -33.13 0.79 27.50
CA GLU A 215 -32.10 1.60 28.17
C GLU A 215 -30.81 0.81 28.40
N GLU A 216 -30.91 -0.44 28.82
CA GLU A 216 -29.76 -1.32 29.03
C GLU A 216 -29.07 -1.63 27.70
N VAL A 217 -29.85 -1.88 26.65
CA VAL A 217 -29.31 -2.05 25.29
C VAL A 217 -28.62 -0.77 24.83
N ALA A 218 -29.20 0.41 25.05
CA ALA A 218 -28.56 1.69 24.71
C ALA A 218 -27.21 1.87 25.42
N LYS A 219 -27.10 1.46 26.70
CA LYS A 219 -25.82 1.45 27.44
C LYS A 219 -24.80 0.54 26.77
N VAL A 220 -25.19 -0.67 26.36
CA VAL A 220 -24.31 -1.60 25.62
C VAL A 220 -23.84 -0.99 24.30
N LEU A 221 -24.73 -0.34 23.54
CA LEU A 221 -24.34 0.32 22.28
C LEU A 221 -23.37 1.49 22.49
N ASN A 222 -23.53 2.25 23.58
CA ASN A 222 -22.56 3.28 23.92
C ASN A 222 -21.19 2.68 24.29
N SER A 223 -21.17 1.53 24.97
CA SER A 223 -19.93 0.78 25.21
C SER A 223 -19.30 0.28 23.93
N MET A 224 -20.08 -0.22 22.96
CA MET A 224 -19.57 -0.60 21.63
C MET A 224 -18.90 0.59 20.92
N ALA A 225 -19.49 1.79 21.00
CA ALA A 225 -18.86 3.00 20.45
C ALA A 225 -17.53 3.34 21.14
N ALA A 226 -17.43 3.12 22.46
CA ALA A 226 -16.17 3.28 23.19
C ALA A 226 -15.13 2.22 22.77
N THR A 227 -15.56 0.97 22.57
CA THR A 227 -14.70 -0.11 22.07
C THR A 227 -14.14 0.20 20.68
N ILE A 228 -14.96 0.68 19.74
CA ILE A 228 -14.49 1.08 18.40
C ILE A 228 -13.40 2.15 18.50
N ASN A 229 -13.57 3.12 19.39
CA ASN A 229 -12.56 4.16 19.62
C ASN A 229 -11.24 3.58 20.18
N ALA A 230 -11.34 2.68 21.16
CA ALA A 230 -10.18 2.01 21.74
C ALA A 230 -9.41 1.18 20.69
N LEU A 231 -10.11 0.49 19.79
CA LEU A 231 -9.50 -0.23 18.66
C LEU A 231 -8.68 0.72 17.77
N GLY A 232 -9.21 1.90 17.47
CA GLY A 232 -8.49 2.93 16.71
C GLY A 232 -7.21 3.40 17.41
N THR A 233 -7.26 3.64 18.72
CA THR A 233 -6.09 4.02 19.51
C THR A 233 -5.01 2.94 19.52
N ILE A 234 -5.41 1.68 19.73
CA ILE A 234 -4.51 0.52 19.72
C ILE A 234 -3.82 0.39 18.37
N ARG A 235 -4.59 0.47 17.28
CA ARG A 235 -4.10 0.41 15.89
C ARG A 235 -3.06 1.50 15.60
N ASN A 236 -3.31 2.73 16.05
CA ASN A 236 -2.40 3.85 15.83
C ASN A 236 -1.08 3.70 16.59
N HIS A 237 -1.10 3.15 17.81
CA HIS A 237 0.13 2.86 18.57
C HIS A 237 0.87 1.63 18.03
N ALA A 238 0.13 0.60 17.58
CA ALA A 238 0.71 -0.60 16.96
C ALA A 238 1.48 -0.29 15.66
N SER A 239 1.08 0.76 14.94
CA SER A 239 1.75 1.20 13.71
C SER A 239 3.11 1.89 13.95
N LEU A 240 3.40 2.29 15.20
CA LEU A 240 4.60 3.08 15.57
C LEU A 240 5.70 2.25 16.23
N ALA A 241 5.39 1.07 16.77
CA ALA A 241 6.36 0.22 17.45
C ALA A 241 6.85 -0.92 16.53
N HIS A 242 8.09 -1.37 16.72
CA HIS A 242 8.59 -2.57 16.08
C HIS A 242 7.59 -3.73 16.25
N ASN A 243 7.29 -4.43 15.15
CA ASN A 243 6.13 -5.28 14.84
C ASN A 243 5.67 -6.37 15.86
N ASN A 244 6.21 -6.47 17.08
CA ASN A 244 5.98 -7.61 17.99
C ASN A 244 5.69 -7.28 19.47
N GLU A 245 5.65 -6.03 19.94
CA GLU A 245 5.65 -5.79 21.41
C GLU A 245 4.35 -5.26 22.05
N LEU A 246 3.31 -4.87 21.30
CA LEU A 246 2.18 -4.14 21.92
C LEU A 246 0.99 -4.99 22.37
N LEU A 247 0.75 -6.15 21.76
CA LEU A 247 -0.43 -6.98 22.06
C LEU A 247 -0.07 -8.46 21.99
N LEU A 248 -0.34 -9.18 23.06
CA LEU A 248 -0.27 -10.64 23.07
C LEU A 248 -1.49 -11.21 22.32
N GLU A 249 -1.38 -12.48 21.95
CA GLU A 249 -2.41 -13.20 21.19
C GLU A 249 -3.82 -13.14 21.82
N PRO A 250 -3.99 -13.30 23.16
CA PRO A 250 -5.31 -13.25 23.78
C PRO A 250 -6.01 -11.89 23.63
N GLU A 251 -5.28 -10.80 23.80
CA GLU A 251 -5.83 -9.44 23.67
C GLU A 251 -6.20 -9.15 22.21
N ALA A 252 -5.37 -9.56 21.26
CA ALA A 252 -5.68 -9.41 19.84
C ALA A 252 -6.92 -10.20 19.43
N GLN A 253 -7.06 -11.43 19.92
CA GLN A 253 -8.26 -12.23 19.72
C GLN A 253 -9.51 -11.56 20.33
N ALA A 254 -9.40 -11.01 21.54
CA ALA A 254 -10.49 -10.27 22.16
C ALA A 254 -10.90 -9.04 21.33
N MET A 255 -9.93 -8.31 20.77
CA MET A 255 -10.19 -7.14 19.92
C MET A 255 -10.90 -7.52 18.60
N ILE A 256 -10.47 -8.60 17.94
CA ILE A 256 -11.11 -9.10 16.72
C ILE A 256 -12.55 -9.55 17.02
N ASN A 257 -12.77 -10.27 18.13
CA ASN A 257 -14.10 -10.70 18.54
C ASN A 257 -15.02 -9.53 18.89
N ALA A 258 -14.49 -8.46 19.49
CA ALA A 258 -15.24 -7.25 19.78
C ALA A 258 -15.70 -6.57 18.47
N ALA A 259 -14.81 -6.43 17.49
CA ALA A 259 -15.16 -5.90 16.17
C ALA A 259 -16.20 -6.77 15.45
N MET A 260 -16.06 -8.10 15.52
CA MET A 260 -17.04 -9.05 14.97
C MET A 260 -18.41 -8.90 15.63
N THR A 261 -18.46 -8.67 16.95
CA THR A 261 -19.71 -8.48 17.71
C THR A 261 -20.45 -7.23 17.23
N VAL A 262 -19.73 -6.11 17.07
CA VAL A 262 -20.31 -4.87 16.53
C VAL A 262 -20.86 -5.09 15.13
N PHE A 263 -20.05 -5.67 14.24
CA PHE A 263 -20.44 -5.92 12.85
C PHE A 263 -21.71 -6.80 12.76
N ARG A 264 -21.73 -7.94 13.46
CA ARG A 264 -22.87 -8.87 13.46
C ARG A 264 -24.14 -8.21 14.00
N TYR A 265 -24.03 -7.44 15.08
CA TYR A 265 -25.18 -6.74 15.64
C TYR A 265 -25.83 -5.79 14.62
N ILE A 266 -25.03 -5.02 13.89
CA ILE A 266 -25.53 -4.07 12.87
C ILE A 266 -26.23 -4.83 11.74
N GLU A 267 -25.58 -5.86 11.20
CA GLU A 267 -26.12 -6.71 10.12
C GLU A 267 -27.46 -7.34 10.52
N GLU A 268 -27.56 -7.92 11.72
CA GLU A 268 -28.80 -8.52 12.21
C GLU A 268 -29.92 -7.49 12.39
N CYS A 269 -29.62 -6.30 12.91
CA CYS A 269 -30.59 -5.22 13.06
C CYS A 269 -31.15 -4.77 11.71
N ILE A 270 -30.28 -4.57 10.72
CA ILE A 270 -30.67 -4.14 9.38
C ILE A 270 -31.46 -5.24 8.68
N ALA A 271 -31.00 -6.49 8.73
CA ALA A 271 -31.71 -7.62 8.16
C ALA A 271 -33.10 -7.81 8.79
N ARG A 272 -33.25 -7.58 10.10
CA ARG A 272 -34.56 -7.55 10.77
C ARG A 272 -35.44 -6.42 10.23
N HIS A 273 -34.90 -5.21 10.10
CA HIS A 273 -35.65 -4.04 9.63
C HIS A 273 -36.10 -4.16 8.18
N ASN A 274 -35.26 -4.70 7.30
CA ASN A 274 -35.60 -4.93 5.90
C ASN A 274 -36.72 -5.97 5.76
N ARG A 275 -36.70 -7.03 6.59
CA ARG A 275 -37.79 -8.02 6.64
C ARG A 275 -39.12 -7.45 7.14
N SER A 276 -39.08 -6.48 8.06
CA SER A 276 -40.30 -5.82 8.53
C SER A 276 -40.83 -4.74 7.59
N SER A 277 -39.97 -4.11 6.79
CA SER A 277 -40.34 -3.01 5.89
C SER A 277 -40.74 -3.48 4.49
N GLY A 278 -40.40 -4.73 4.12
CA GLY A 278 -40.85 -5.38 2.89
C GLY A 278 -42.20 -6.10 3.00
N ARG A 279 -43.02 -5.77 4.00
CA ARG A 279 -44.41 -6.25 4.18
C ARG A 279 -45.39 -5.10 4.01
#